data_AF-A0A351GNP0-F1
#
_entry.id   AF-A0A351GNP0-F1
#
_cell.length_a   1.000
_cell.length_b   1.000
_cell.length_c   1.000
_cell.angle_alpha   90.00
_cell.angle_beta   90.00
_cell.angle_gamma   90.00
#
_symmetry.space_group_name_H-M   'P 1'
#
loop_
_entity.id
_entity.type
_entity.pdbx_description
1 polymer ?
#
loop_
_entity_poly.entity_id
_entity_poly.type
_entity_poly.pdbx_seq_one_letter_code
_entity_poly.pdbx_strand_id
1 'polypeptide(L)'
;MAEYVPLEIPENPKLAQNIIHFGRALRRAGLPIGPGRVIDAIDAVKAAGFTNQQDFYWTLHACFVNRPEHRAVFAQIFRLYWRDPRYLEHMMSMMLPAVRGVQEERAAQAAEKRAA
;
A
#
# COMPACT_ATOMS: atom_id res chain seq x y z
N MET A 1 17.96 -16.18 3.16
CA MET A 1 17.57 -14.89 3.77
C MET A 1 17.14 -13.99 2.63
N ALA A 2 15.92 -13.44 2.66
CA ALA A 2 15.52 -12.47 1.65
C ALA A 2 16.45 -11.25 1.79
N GLU A 3 17.17 -10.95 0.73
CA GLU A 3 18.08 -9.82 0.65
C GLU A 3 17.20 -8.58 0.41
N TYR A 4 16.91 -7.85 1.48
CA TYR A 4 16.11 -6.63 1.38
C TYR A 4 16.93 -5.56 0.70
N VAL A 5 16.46 -5.08 -0.45
CA VAL A 5 17.03 -3.91 -1.12
C VAL A 5 17.03 -2.76 -0.11
N PRO A 6 18.17 -2.08 0.12
CA PRO A 6 18.21 -0.91 0.98
C PRO A 6 17.18 0.09 0.47
N LEU A 7 16.17 0.39 1.29
CA LEU A 7 15.25 1.49 0.96
C LEU A 7 16.08 2.76 1.04
N GLU A 8 16.46 3.32 -0.11
CA GLU A 8 17.03 4.66 -0.18
C GLU A 8 15.99 5.65 0.35
N ILE A 9 16.13 6.00 1.63
CA ILE A 9 15.29 7.02 2.25
C ILE A 9 15.82 8.36 1.75
N PRO A 10 15.05 9.13 0.96
CA PRO A 10 15.52 10.40 0.44
C PRO A 10 15.92 11.34 1.58
N GLU A 11 17.01 12.08 1.40
CA GLU A 11 17.59 13.00 2.41
C GLU A 11 16.58 14.01 2.96
N ASN A 12 15.53 14.33 2.19
CA ASN A 12 14.44 15.19 2.62
C ASN A 12 13.14 14.36 2.71
N PRO A 13 12.82 13.76 3.88
CA PRO A 13 11.61 12.96 4.03
C PRO A 13 10.37 13.83 3.83
N LYS A 14 9.65 13.56 2.73
CA LYS A 14 8.48 14.34 2.28
C LYS A 14 7.20 13.97 3.03
N LEU A 15 7.24 13.93 4.37
CA LEU A 15 6.11 13.51 5.22
C LEU A 15 4.82 14.28 4.92
N ALA A 16 4.92 15.61 4.82
CA ALA A 16 3.78 16.45 4.48
C ALA A 16 3.19 16.11 3.10
N GLN A 17 4.04 15.84 2.09
CA GLN A 17 3.56 15.44 0.75
C GLN A 17 2.89 14.07 0.81
N ASN A 18 3.43 13.12 1.58
CA ASN A 18 2.83 11.81 1.77
C ASN A 18 1.44 11.92 2.39
N ILE A 19 1.25 12.78 3.40
CA ILE A 19 -0.06 13.04 4.02
C ILE A 19 -1.01 13.73 3.02
N ILE A 20 -0.52 14.65 2.18
CA ILE A 20 -1.32 15.26 1.11
C ILE A 20 -1.82 14.19 0.14
N HIS A 21 -0.93 13.33 -0.35
CA HIS A 21 -1.30 12.28 -1.29
C HIS A 21 -2.24 11.25 -0.64
N PHE A 22 -2.07 10.96 0.64
CA PHE A 22 -3.01 10.16 1.41
C PHE A 22 -4.40 10.75 1.45
N GLY A 23 -4.52 12.03 1.84
CA GLY A 23 -5.80 12.72 1.93
C GLY A 23 -6.52 12.72 0.58
N ARG A 24 -5.77 12.82 -0.52
CA ARG A 24 -6.32 12.67 -1.88
C ARG A 24 -6.81 11.25 -2.17
N ALA A 25 -6.09 10.21 -1.73
CA ALA A 25 -6.51 8.83 -1.88
C ALA A 25 -7.79 8.55 -1.08
N LEU A 26 -7.86 9.01 0.18
CA LEU A 26 -9.07 8.92 1.01
C LEU A 26 -10.25 9.66 0.36
N ARG A 27 -10.03 10.85 -0.20
CA ARG A 27 -11.06 11.59 -0.94
C ARG A 27 -11.59 10.81 -2.14
N ARG A 28 -10.70 10.19 -2.92
CA ARG A 28 -11.08 9.33 -4.05
C ARG A 28 -11.83 8.07 -3.60
N ALA A 29 -11.55 7.58 -2.40
CA ALA A 29 -12.24 6.44 -1.79
C ALA A 29 -13.57 6.82 -1.11
N GLY A 30 -14.01 8.08 -1.22
CA GLY A 30 -15.33 8.53 -0.74
C GLY A 30 -15.33 9.27 0.59
N LEU A 31 -14.18 9.49 1.24
CA LEU A 31 -14.15 10.30 2.47
C LEU A 31 -14.20 11.81 2.13
N PRO A 32 -14.98 12.63 2.83
CA PRO A 32 -15.07 14.07 2.60
C PRO A 32 -13.85 14.80 3.19
N ILE A 33 -12.66 14.58 2.63
CA ILE A 33 -11.40 15.15 3.12
C ILE A 33 -11.12 16.47 2.40
N GLY A 34 -11.23 17.61 3.07
CA GLY A 34 -10.85 18.94 2.58
C GLY A 34 -9.33 19.22 2.68
N PRO A 35 -8.81 20.26 1.99
CA PRO A 35 -7.41 20.68 2.16
C PRO A 35 -7.11 21.15 3.60
N GLY A 36 -8.04 21.85 4.26
CA GLY A 36 -7.88 22.25 5.67
C GLY A 36 -7.62 21.05 6.59
N ARG A 37 -8.41 19.98 6.40
CA ARG A 37 -8.27 18.73 7.16
C ARG A 37 -6.92 18.02 6.96
N VAL A 38 -6.28 18.24 5.80
CA VAL A 38 -4.93 17.72 5.52
C VAL A 38 -3.88 18.57 6.24
N ILE A 39 -4.05 19.90 6.28
CA ILE A 39 -3.19 20.80 7.05
C ILE A 39 -3.27 20.44 8.54
N ASP A 40 -4.48 20.28 9.07
CA ASP A 40 -4.72 19.86 10.45
C ASP A 40 -4.03 18.53 10.77
N ALA A 41 -4.08 17.56 9.85
CA ALA A 41 -3.42 16.28 10.01
C ALA A 41 -1.89 16.39 10.03
N ILE A 42 -1.31 17.27 9.20
CA ILE A 42 0.14 17.52 9.18
C ILE A 42 0.57 18.14 10.52
N ASP A 43 -0.17 19.13 11.02
CA ASP A 43 0.17 19.80 12.27
C ASP A 43 -0.07 18.91 13.49
N ALA A 44 -1.12 18.07 13.47
CA ALA A 44 -1.35 17.04 14.49
C ALA A 44 -0.20 16.03 14.53
N VAL A 45 0.30 15.57 13.39
CA VAL A 45 1.45 14.65 13.33
C VAL A 45 2.72 15.30 13.86
N LYS A 46 2.97 16.59 13.54
CA LYS A 46 4.11 17.33 14.09
C LYS A 46 4.01 17.49 15.61
N ALA A 47 2.82 17.78 16.11
CA ALA A 47 2.58 18.03 17.54
C ALA A 47 2.60 16.74 18.37
N ALA A 48 2.00 15.66 17.86
CA ALA A 48 1.99 14.37 18.54
C ALA A 48 3.37 13.70 18.51
N GLY A 49 4.13 13.90 17.43
CA GLY A 49 5.26 13.04 17.11
C GLY A 49 4.80 11.59 16.89
N PHE A 50 5.73 10.73 16.50
CA PHE A 50 5.46 9.29 16.42
C PHE A 50 6.78 8.51 16.54
N THR A 51 6.74 7.41 17.28
CA THR A 51 7.88 6.48 17.42
C THR A 51 7.65 5.17 16.70
N ASN A 52 6.38 4.86 16.44
CA ASN A 52 5.94 3.65 15.79
C ASN A 52 4.79 3.95 14.80
N GLN A 53 4.45 2.97 13.97
CA GLN A 53 3.38 3.11 12.98
C GLN A 53 1.99 3.31 13.62
N GLN A 54 1.77 2.80 14.83
CA GLN A 54 0.48 2.86 15.52
C GLN A 54 0.15 4.29 15.99
N ASP A 55 1.15 5.01 16.51
CA ASP A 55 1.01 6.43 16.88
C ASP A 55 0.58 7.24 15.65
N PHE A 56 1.23 6.99 14.51
CA PHE A 56 0.93 7.64 13.24
C PHE A 56 -0.46 7.29 12.72
N TYR A 57 -0.85 6.00 12.81
CA TYR A 57 -2.19 5.54 12.45
C TYR A 57 -3.28 6.26 13.24
N TRP A 58 -3.17 6.28 14.57
CA TRP A 58 -4.21 6.86 15.42
C TRP A 58 -4.29 8.37 15.29
N THR A 59 -3.15 9.05 15.10
CA THR A 59 -3.12 10.48 14.82
C THR A 59 -3.88 10.81 13.54
N LEU A 60 -3.55 10.14 12.42
CA LEU A 60 -4.26 10.36 11.17
C LEU A 60 -5.73 9.91 11.22
N HIS A 61 -6.03 8.84 11.95
CA HIS A 61 -7.40 8.37 12.14
C HIS A 61 -8.24 9.44 12.85
N ALA A 62 -7.72 10.02 13.94
CA ALA A 62 -8.39 11.11 14.65
C ALA A 62 -8.63 12.33 13.74
N CYS A 63 -7.67 12.65 12.87
CA CYS A 63 -7.82 13.76 11.93
C CYS A 63 -8.80 13.46 10.79
N PHE A 64 -8.88 12.23 10.27
CA PHE A 64 -9.63 11.92 9.03
C PHE A 64 -10.97 11.19 9.23
N VAL A 65 -11.23 10.60 10.39
CA VAL A 65 -12.39 9.74 10.64
C VAL A 65 -13.34 10.37 11.66
N ASN A 66 -14.42 10.99 11.18
CA ASN A 66 -15.49 11.55 12.03
C ASN A 66 -16.76 10.70 12.10
N ARG A 67 -16.86 9.67 11.27
CA ARG A 67 -18.07 8.83 11.14
C ARG A 67 -17.68 7.35 11.18
N PRO A 68 -18.46 6.47 11.84
CA PRO A 68 -18.15 5.04 11.93
C PRO A 68 -17.88 4.37 10.58
N GLU A 69 -18.64 4.72 9.55
CA GLU A 69 -18.53 4.19 8.19
C GLU A 69 -17.17 4.50 7.51
N HIS A 70 -16.48 5.56 7.91
CA HIS A 70 -15.18 5.89 7.34
C HIS A 70 -14.05 5.01 7.88
N ARG A 71 -14.25 4.34 9.02
CA ARG A 71 -13.20 3.56 9.73
C ARG A 71 -12.62 2.47 8.83
N ALA A 72 -13.49 1.70 8.18
CA ALA A 72 -13.07 0.57 7.34
C ALA A 72 -12.27 1.04 6.12
N VAL A 73 -12.77 2.07 5.41
CA VAL A 73 -12.10 2.64 4.24
C VAL A 73 -10.76 3.26 4.63
N PHE A 74 -10.72 4.04 5.72
CA PHE A 74 -9.49 4.61 6.24
C PHE A 74 -8.44 3.53 6.52
N ALA A 75 -8.81 2.50 7.28
CA ALA A 75 -7.89 1.43 7.66
C ALA A 75 -7.35 0.68 6.43
N GLN A 76 -8.20 0.43 5.43
CA GLN A 76 -7.80 -0.23 4.19
C GLN A 76 -6.81 0.62 3.39
N ILE A 77 -7.12 1.90 3.15
CA ILE A 77 -6.22 2.78 2.38
C ILE A 77 -4.93 3.04 3.15
N PHE A 78 -4.98 3.20 4.47
CA PHE A 78 -3.78 3.35 5.30
C PHE A 78 -2.84 2.15 5.13
N ARG A 79 -3.37 0.93 5.23
CA ARG A 79 -2.57 -0.30 5.03
C ARG A 79 -1.93 -0.35 3.65
N LEU A 80 -2.62 0.13 2.60
CA LEU A 80 -2.12 0.13 1.23
C LEU A 80 -1.05 1.20 0.97
N TYR A 81 -1.07 2.32 1.68
CA TYR A 81 -0.13 3.42 1.49
C TYR A 81 1.14 3.30 2.35
N TRP A 82 1.01 2.88 3.62
CA TRP A 82 2.14 2.78 4.58
C TRP A 82 2.60 1.32 4.75
N ARG A 83 2.64 0.56 3.66
CA ARG A 83 2.94 -0.88 3.64
C ARG A 83 4.28 -1.22 4.28
N ASP A 84 4.31 -2.33 5.04
CA ASP A 84 5.55 -3.03 5.39
C ASP A 84 6.06 -3.77 4.14
N PRO A 85 7.30 -3.55 3.68
CA PRO A 85 7.89 -4.26 2.53
C PRO A 85 7.70 -5.78 2.58
N ARG A 86 7.76 -6.35 3.79
CA ARG A 86 7.62 -7.80 4.04
C ARG A 86 6.22 -8.33 3.72
N TYR A 87 5.20 -7.48 3.87
CA TYR A 87 3.82 -7.85 3.55
C TYR A 87 3.58 -7.90 2.03
N LEU A 88 4.22 -7.01 1.27
CA LEU A 88 4.21 -7.04 -0.20
C LEU A 88 4.92 -8.29 -0.72
N GLU A 89 6.09 -8.62 -0.18
CA GLU A 89 6.80 -9.85 -0.52
C GLU A 89 5.95 -11.10 -0.26
N HIS A 90 5.27 -11.16 0.89
CA HIS A 90 4.36 -12.26 1.19
C HIS A 90 3.17 -12.33 0.21
N MET A 91 2.52 -11.21 -0.11
CA MET A 91 1.46 -11.18 -1.12
C MET A 91 1.94 -11.59 -2.52
N MET A 92 3.12 -11.10 -2.94
CA MET A 92 3.73 -11.47 -4.22
C MET A 92 4.10 -12.97 -4.25
N SER A 93 4.60 -13.53 -3.14
CA SER A 93 4.88 -14.97 -3.03
C SER A 93 3.63 -15.84 -3.16
N MET A 94 2.44 -15.34 -2.79
CA MET A 94 1.17 -16.03 -2.98
C MET A 94 0.62 -15.91 -4.41
N MET A 95 1.02 -14.88 -5.17
CA MET A 95 0.61 -14.70 -6.58
C MET A 95 1.54 -15.35 -7.60
N LEU A 96 2.82 -15.54 -7.28
CA LEU A 96 3.84 -16.18 -8.13
C LEU A 96 3.53 -17.63 -8.57
N PRO A 97 2.82 -18.49 -7.81
CA PRO A 97 2.47 -19.84 -8.27
C PRO A 97 1.55 -19.85 -9.51
N ALA A 98 0.81 -18.77 -9.77
CA ALA A 98 -0.12 -18.68 -10.90
C ALA A 98 0.57 -18.39 -12.26
N VAL A 99 1.85 -17.99 -12.27
CA VAL A 99 2.56 -17.61 -13.50
C VAL A 99 3.37 -18.75 -14.10
N ARG A 100 3.79 -19.75 -13.31
CA ARG A 100 4.58 -20.90 -13.83
C ARG A 100 3.75 -22.02 -14.47
N GLY A 101 2.42 -22.03 -14.31
CA GLY A 101 1.57 -23.12 -14.77
C GLY A 101 1.02 -23.02 -16.20
N VAL A 102 1.32 -21.95 -16.97
CA VAL A 102 0.69 -21.70 -18.29
C VAL A 102 1.65 -21.88 -19.47
N GLN A 103 2.94 -22.20 -19.25
CA GLN A 103 3.93 -22.30 -20.33
C GLN A 103 4.38 -23.71 -20.75
N GLU A 104 3.98 -24.80 -20.07
CA GLU A 104 4.46 -26.15 -20.44
C GLU A 104 3.52 -26.97 -21.35
N GLU A 105 2.32 -26.50 -21.70
CA GLU A 105 1.36 -27.34 -22.46
C GLU A 105 1.16 -26.95 -23.94
N ARG A 106 2.01 -26.09 -24.52
CA ARG A 106 1.96 -25.80 -25.96
C ARG A 106 3.35 -25.65 -26.59
N ALA A 107 4.03 -26.77 -26.81
CA ALA A 107 5.00 -26.91 -27.90
C ALA A 107 5.32 -28.38 -28.25
N ALA A 108 4.68 -28.88 -29.33
CA ALA A 108 5.10 -29.97 -30.24
C ALA A 108 5.26 -31.41 -29.67
N GLN A 109 4.79 -32.50 -30.30
CA GLN A 109 4.80 -32.84 -31.72
C GLN A 109 3.60 -33.74 -32.10
N ALA A 110 2.83 -33.35 -33.13
CA ALA A 110 1.89 -34.21 -33.84
C ALA A 110 2.23 -34.20 -35.33
N ALA A 111 3.39 -34.75 -35.70
CA ALA A 111 3.78 -34.93 -37.09
C ALA A 111 4.89 -35.97 -37.27
N GLU A 112 4.75 -37.18 -36.70
CA GLU A 112 5.68 -38.29 -37.04
C GLU A 112 5.04 -39.69 -36.87
N LYS A 113 3.84 -39.88 -37.43
CA LYS A 113 3.25 -41.22 -37.69
C LYS A 113 2.49 -41.26 -39.02
N ARG A 114 3.19 -40.98 -40.11
CA ARG A 114 2.79 -41.44 -41.46
C ARG A 114 3.98 -42.08 -42.15
N ALA A 115 4.45 -43.16 -41.54
CA ALA A 115 5.06 -44.29 -42.22
C ALA A 115 4.19 -45.50 -41.86
N ALA A 116 3.09 -45.64 -42.58
CA ALA A 116 2.26 -46.83 -42.75
C ALA A 116 1.60 -46.68 -44.12
#